data_AF-A0A964KT42-F1
#
_entry.id   AF-A0A964KT42-F1
#
_cell.length_a   1.000
_cell.length_b   1.000
_cell.length_c   1.000
_cell.angle_alpha   90.00
_cell.angle_beta   90.00
_cell.angle_gamma   90.00
#
_symmetry.space_group_name_H-M   'P 1'
#
loop_
_entity.id
_entity.type
_entity.pdbx_description
1 polymer ?
#
loop_
_entity_poly.entity_id
_entity_poly.type
_entity_poly.pdbx_seq_one_letter_code
_entity_poly.pdbx_strand_id
1 'polypeptide(L)' 'MQYTVRAAMLATGVSGDRFQTWERRYGVIALAHSNSGRRRYDDGNLAVLRRS' A
#
# COMPACT_ATOMS: atom_id res chain seq x y z
N MET A 1 11.85 -1.79 -3.22
CA MET A 1 11.29 -1.00 -4.33
C MET A 1 10.09 -0.21 -3.83
N GLN A 2 9.84 0.99 -4.40
CA GLN A 2 8.65 1.79 -4.06
C GLN A 2 7.60 1.63 -5.16
N TYR A 3 6.39 1.26 -4.77
CA TYR A 3 5.23 1.05 -5.62
C TYR A 3 4.24 2.19 -5.45
N THR A 4 3.63 2.62 -6.55
CA THR A 4 2.43 3.47 -6.50
C THR A 4 1.24 2.63 -6.08
N VAL A 5 0.14 3.27 -5.63
CA VAL A 5 -1.09 2.53 -5.28
C VAL A 5 -1.58 1.65 -6.44
N ARG A 6 -1.44 2.14 -7.68
CA ARG A 6 -1.82 1.40 -8.89
C ARG A 6 -0.95 0.16 -9.09
N ALA A 7 0.36 0.27 -8.88
CA ALA A 7 1.27 -0.87 -8.98
C ALA A 7 1.01 -1.88 -7.85
N ALA A 8 0.72 -1.41 -6.64
CA ALA A 8 0.33 -2.25 -5.52
C ALA A 8 -0.97 -3.03 -5.81
N MET A 9 -1.99 -2.36 -6.36
CA MET A 9 -3.25 -2.99 -6.77
C MET A 9 -3.02 -4.09 -7.81
N LEU A 10 -2.17 -3.85 -8.81
CA LEU A 10 -1.83 -4.87 -9.81
C LEU A 10 -1.05 -6.04 -9.21
N ALA A 11 -0.17 -5.77 -8.24
CA ALA A 11 0.68 -6.77 -7.62
C ALA A 11 -0.04 -7.65 -6.58
N THR A 12 -1.14 -7.17 -5.99
CA THR A 12 -1.90 -7.86 -4.94
C THR A 12 -3.32 -8.25 -5.36
N GLY A 13 -3.86 -7.68 -6.45
CA GLY A 13 -5.25 -7.86 -6.86
C GLY A 13 -6.27 -7.14 -5.94
N VAL A 14 -5.80 -6.36 -4.97
CA VAL A 14 -6.66 -5.66 -4.00
C VAL A 14 -7.10 -4.30 -4.56
N SER A 15 -8.36 -3.92 -4.37
CA SER A 15 -8.87 -2.61 -4.80
C SER A 15 -8.31 -1.46 -3.96
N GLY A 16 -8.14 -0.28 -4.59
CA GLY A 16 -7.62 0.92 -3.92
C GLY A 16 -8.45 1.38 -2.71
N ASP A 17 -9.75 1.12 -2.69
CA ASP A 17 -10.61 1.45 -1.55
C ASP A 17 -10.34 0.55 -0.35
N ARG A 18 -9.99 -0.72 -0.59
CA ARG A 18 -9.58 -1.64 0.48
C ARG A 18 -8.22 -1.25 1.05
N PHE A 19 -7.30 -0.76 0.21
CA PHE A 19 -6.05 -0.14 0.67
C PHE A 19 -6.31 1.05 1.61
N GLN A 20 -7.20 1.98 1.24
CA GLN A 20 -7.55 3.12 2.11
C GLN A 20 -8.20 2.68 3.43
N THR A 21 -9.06 1.66 3.37
CA THR A 21 -9.73 1.12 4.56
C THR A 21 -8.72 0.52 5.52
N TRP A 22 -7.75 -0.25 5.02
CA TRP A 22 -6.71 -0.85 5.85
C TRP A 22 -5.74 0.17 6.42
N GLU A 23 -5.39 1.18 5.64
CA GLU A 23 -4.61 2.35 6.09
C GLU A 23 -5.31 3.04 7.27
N ARG A 24 -6.60 3.38 7.11
CA ARG A 24 -7.38 4.07 8.17
C ARG A 24 -7.63 3.21 9.40
N ARG A 25 -7.97 1.94 9.20
CA ARG A 25 -8.53 1.09 10.26
C ARG A 25 -7.48 0.33 11.04
N TYR A 26 -6.39 -0.06 10.38
CA TYR A 26 -5.40 -0.95 10.96
C TYR A 26 -3.99 -0.35 10.97
N GLY A 27 -3.74 0.77 10.29
CA GLY A 27 -2.40 1.36 10.19
C GLY A 27 -1.36 0.43 9.55
N VAL A 28 -1.82 -0.64 8.90
CA VAL A 28 -1.00 -1.76 8.41
C VAL A 28 -0.08 -1.35 7.28
N ILE A 29 -0.43 -0.27 6.58
CA ILE A 29 0.34 0.23 5.46
C ILE A 29 0.80 1.64 5.80
N ALA A 30 1.94 1.74 6.48
CA ALA A 30 2.56 3.02 6.70
C ALA A 30 3.16 3.52 5.37
N LEU A 31 2.71 4.69 4.93
CA LEU A 31 3.28 5.36 3.77
C LEU A 31 4.75 5.64 4.08
N ALA A 32 5.65 5.03 3.33
CA ALA A 32 7.01 5.54 3.25
C ALA A 32 6.87 6.97 2.72
N HIS A 33 7.06 7.97 3.59
CA HIS A 33 6.83 9.37 3.28
C HIS A 33 7.62 9.74 2.03
N SER A 34 6.94 9.80 0.88
CA SER A 34 7.51 10.43 -0.30
C SER A 34 7.55 11.91 0.00
N ASN A 35 8.72 12.53 -0.09
CA ASN A 35 8.90 13.98 0.09
C ASN A 35 8.01 14.83 -0.86
N SER A 36 7.35 14.18 -1.83
CA SER A 36 6.42 14.75 -2.80
C SER A 36 4.93 14.71 -2.40
N GLY A 37 4.56 14.25 -1.19
CA GLY A 37 3.16 14.13 -0.74
C GLY A 37 2.33 13.05 -1.45
N ARG A 38 2.95 12.19 -2.26
CA ARG A 38 2.28 11.07 -2.95
C ARG A 38 2.38 9.79 -2.15
N ARG A 39 1.31 8.99 -2.14
CA ARG A 39 1.29 7.68 -1.47
C ARG A 39 2.22 6.69 -2.18
N ARG A 40 3.19 6.13 -1.46
CA ARG A 40 4.09 5.09 -1.94
C ARG A 40 4.14 3.92 -0.96
N TYR A 41 4.14 2.73 -1.52
CA TYR A 41 4.14 1.44 -0.85
C TYR A 41 5.53 0.82 -1.04
N ASP A 42 6.04 0.10 -0.06
CA ASP A 42 7.27 -0.67 -0.20
C ASP A 42 6.98 -2.16 -0.29
N ASP A 43 8.03 -2.96 -0.50
CA ASP A 43 7.92 -4.41 -0.54
C ASP A 43 7.40 -5.01 0.77
N GLY A 44 7.72 -4.39 1.92
CA GLY A 44 7.26 -4.84 3.23
C GLY A 44 5.73 -4.71 3.36
N ASN A 45 5.20 -3.57 2.95
CA ASN A 45 3.77 -3.33 2.86
C ASN A 45 3.10 -4.33 1.90
N LEU A 46 3.70 -4.61 0.74
CA LEU A 46 3.15 -5.60 -0.20
C LEU A 46 3.18 -7.04 0.34
N ALA A 47 4.22 -7.42 1.08
CA ALA A 47 4.34 -8.75 1.66
C ALA A 47 3.24 -9.04 2.69
N VAL A 48 2.86 -8.05 3.50
CA VAL A 48 1.73 -8.16 4.43
C VAL A 48 0.42 -8.41 3.68
N LEU A 49 0.22 -7.72 2.56
CA LEU A 49 -1.01 -7.81 1.76
C LEU A 49 -1.14 -9.11 0.97
N ARG A 50 -0.02 -9.76 0.63
CA ARG A 50 -0.02 -11.07 -0.05
C ARG A 50 -0.31 -12.23 0.90
N ARG A 51 -0.18 -12.02 2.21
CA ARG A 51 -0.32 -13.07 3.22
C ARG A 51 -1.72 -13.13 3.84
N SER A 52 -2.55 -12.13 3.59
CA SER A 52 -3.95 -12.01 4.04
C SER A 52 -4.93 -12.53 3.00
#